data_AF-A0A831K3S7-F1
#
_entry.id   AF-A0A831K3S7-F1
#
_cell.length_a   1.000
_cell.length_b   1.000
_cell.length_c   1.000
_cell.angle_alpha   90.00
_cell.angle_beta   90.00
_cell.angle_gamma   90.00
#
_symmetry.space_group_name_H-M   'P 1'
#
loop_
_entity.id
_entity.type
_entity.pdbx_description
1 polymer ?
#
loop_
_entity_poly.entity_id
_entity_poly.type
_entity_poly.pdbx_seq_one_letter_code
_entity_poly.pdbx_strand_id
1 'polypeptide(L)'
;DIYKYVRNGNIWLDPDTGQQIELCPWLKKLSNKNAYICGIYNDRPEDCRAYPSTLDEMILDECEMIETHDLLNQQQAKKTLETLMAVDRYPNL
;
A
#
# COMPACT_ATOMS: atom_id res chain seq x y z
N ASP A 1 13.78 -2.61 -3.79
CA ASP A 1 13.76 -1.56 -2.76
C ASP A 1 13.52 -0.18 -3.34
N ILE A 2 12.31 0.31 -3.14
CA ILE A 2 11.83 1.60 -3.62
C ILE A 2 12.69 2.80 -3.20
N TYR A 3 13.28 2.77 -1.99
CA TYR A 3 14.05 3.90 -1.45
C TYR A 3 15.27 4.28 -2.30
N LYS A 4 15.83 3.33 -3.08
CA LYS A 4 16.99 3.58 -3.94
C LYS A 4 16.69 4.59 -5.05
N TYR A 5 15.41 4.76 -5.38
CA TYR A 5 14.91 5.70 -6.40
C TYR A 5 14.54 7.07 -5.83
N VAL A 6 14.84 7.33 -4.56
CA VAL A 6 14.55 8.59 -3.86
C VAL A 6 15.87 9.30 -3.53
N ARG A 7 15.99 10.57 -3.91
CA ARG A 7 17.18 11.38 -3.62
C ARG A 7 16.83 12.85 -3.45
N ASN A 8 17.30 13.47 -2.37
CA ASN A 8 17.10 14.90 -2.09
C ASN A 8 15.63 15.34 -2.18
N GLY A 9 14.70 14.53 -1.65
CA GLY A 9 13.26 14.80 -1.67
C GLY A 9 12.57 14.54 -3.03
N ASN A 10 13.32 14.12 -4.05
CA ASN A 10 12.77 13.77 -5.36
C ASN A 10 12.55 12.26 -5.46
N ILE A 11 11.55 11.87 -6.25
CA ILE A 11 11.23 10.49 -6.60
C ILE A 11 11.57 10.22 -8.07
N TRP A 12 11.75 8.94 -8.40
CA TRP A 12 12.09 8.48 -9.75
C TRP A 12 13.46 8.97 -10.22
N LEU A 13 14.46 8.71 -9.38
CA LEU A 13 15.86 8.89 -9.74
C LEU A 13 16.46 7.52 -10.02
N ASP A 14 17.14 7.36 -11.15
CA ASP A 14 17.92 6.18 -11.44
C ASP A 14 18.97 5.97 -10.34
N PRO A 15 19.03 4.79 -9.71
CA PRO A 15 19.87 4.58 -8.53
C PRO A 15 21.36 4.61 -8.85
N ASP A 16 21.74 4.26 -10.08
CA ASP A 16 23.13 4.12 -10.51
C ASP A 16 23.69 5.45 -11.02
N THR A 17 22.88 6.20 -11.79
CA THR A 17 23.29 7.44 -12.45
C THR A 17 22.83 8.70 -11.72
N GLY A 18 21.77 8.60 -10.89
CA GLY A 18 21.13 9.74 -10.26
C GLY A 18 20.35 10.64 -11.22
N GLN A 19 20.10 10.20 -12.45
CA GLN A 19 19.29 10.95 -13.41
C GLN A 19 17.80 10.74 -13.14
N GLN A 20 16.98 11.74 -13.43
CA GLN A 20 15.54 11.60 -13.35
C GLN A 20 15.04 10.69 -14.47
N ILE A 21 14.25 9.68 -14.10
CA ILE A 21 13.62 8.77 -15.06
C ILE A 21 12.16 9.17 -15.25
N GLU A 22 11.69 9.11 -16.49
CA GLU A 22 10.35 9.57 -16.87
C GLU A 22 9.25 8.58 -16.47
N LEU A 23 9.61 7.31 -16.26
CA LEU A 23 8.67 6.24 -15.97
C LEU A 23 9.00 5.55 -14.64
N CYS A 24 7.97 5.32 -13.84
CA CYS A 24 8.03 4.50 -12.65
C CYS A 24 8.56 3.08 -13.01
N PRO A 25 9.67 2.61 -12.39
CA PRO A 25 10.28 1.30 -12.68
C PRO A 25 9.33 0.10 -12.50
N TRP A 26 8.28 0.28 -11.71
CA TRP A 26 7.28 -0.76 -11.42
C TRP A 26 6.12 -0.79 -12.40
N LEU A 27 5.98 0.20 -13.29
CA LEU A 27 4.95 0.22 -14.31
C LEU A 27 5.43 -0.59 -15.52
N LYS A 28 4.79 -1.74 -15.77
CA LYS A 28 5.13 -2.63 -16.88
C LYS A 28 3.96 -2.73 -17.86
N LYS A 29 4.24 -2.52 -19.14
CA LYS A 29 3.26 -2.78 -20.21
C LYS A 29 3.16 -4.28 -20.47
N LEU A 30 1.95 -4.82 -20.54
CA LEU A 30 1.76 -6.22 -20.91
C LEU A 30 1.97 -6.39 -22.41
N SER A 31 2.87 -7.30 -22.80
CA SER A 31 3.34 -7.47 -24.18
C SER A 31 2.23 -7.77 -25.20
N ASN A 32 1.08 -8.28 -24.75
CA ASN A 32 -0.01 -8.74 -25.63
C ASN A 32 -1.37 -8.07 -25.33
N LYS A 33 -1.39 -7.01 -24.52
CA LYS A 33 -2.63 -6.28 -24.18
C LYS A 33 -2.32 -4.79 -24.16
N ASN A 34 -3.28 -3.95 -24.54
CA ASN A 34 -3.19 -2.51 -24.27
C ASN A 34 -3.50 -2.24 -22.79
N ALA A 35 -2.68 -2.82 -21.90
CA ALA A 35 -2.87 -2.80 -20.46
C ALA A 35 -1.50 -2.68 -19.76
N TYR A 36 -1.50 -2.06 -18.60
CA TYR A 36 -0.33 -1.88 -17.75
C TYR A 36 -0.57 -2.59 -16.42
N ILE A 37 0.51 -3.11 -15.83
CA ILE A 37 0.53 -3.57 -14.45
C ILE A 37 1.46 -2.66 -13.65
N CYS A 38 1.07 -2.33 -12.41
CA CYS A 38 1.92 -1.61 -11.49
C CYS A 38 2.33 -2.56 -10.36
N GLY A 39 3.63 -2.84 -10.25
CA GLY A 39 4.17 -3.74 -9.23
C GLY A 39 4.60 -3.07 -7.93
N ILE A 40 4.44 -1.74 -7.80
CA ILE A 40 5.07 -0.96 -6.72
C ILE A 40 4.54 -1.33 -5.33
N TYR A 41 3.31 -1.84 -5.26
CA TYR A 41 2.69 -2.33 -4.04
C TYR A 41 3.51 -3.44 -3.38
N ASN A 42 4.21 -4.25 -4.18
CA ASN A 42 5.00 -5.37 -3.69
C ASN A 42 6.34 -4.93 -3.06
N ASP A 43 6.80 -3.71 -3.31
CA ASP A 43 7.99 -3.13 -2.66
C ASP A 43 7.70 -2.53 -1.28
N ARG A 44 6.43 -2.47 -0.86
CA ARG A 44 6.11 -2.14 0.53
C ARG A 44 6.60 -3.28 1.45
N PRO A 45 7.19 -2.96 2.61
CA PRO A 45 7.46 -3.95 3.65
C PRO A 45 6.21 -4.78 3.96
N GLU A 46 6.40 -6.04 4.36
CA GLU A 46 5.29 -6.95 4.64
C GLU A 46 4.30 -6.36 5.65
N ASP A 47 4.80 -5.84 6.76
CA ASP A 47 3.99 -5.20 7.80
C ASP A 47 3.18 -4.02 7.24
N CYS A 48 3.76 -3.23 6.33
CA CYS A 48 3.07 -2.11 5.69
C CYS A 48 2.02 -2.54 4.66
N ARG A 49 2.05 -3.79 4.17
CA ARG A 49 1.00 -4.35 3.30
C ARG A 49 -0.20 -4.86 4.11
N ALA A 50 0.05 -5.25 5.36
CA ALA A 50 -0.97 -5.72 6.30
C ALA A 50 -1.54 -4.59 7.18
N TYR A 51 -1.09 -3.35 6.98
CA TYR A 51 -1.58 -2.19 7.71
C TYR A 51 -2.85 -1.60 7.05
N PRO A 52 -3.87 -1.20 7.83
CA PRO A 52 -3.95 -1.33 9.29
C PRO A 52 -4.35 -2.73 9.73
N SER A 53 -3.69 -3.36 10.71
CA SER A 53 -4.01 -4.77 11.03
C SER A 53 -5.24 -4.91 11.93
N THR A 54 -5.52 -3.90 12.76
CA THR A 54 -6.65 -3.88 13.68
C THR A 54 -7.30 -2.49 13.79
N LEU A 55 -8.57 -2.43 14.22
CA LEU A 55 -9.24 -1.15 14.51
C LEU A 55 -8.53 -0.38 15.64
N ASP A 56 -7.96 -1.08 16.61
CA ASP A 56 -7.29 -0.45 17.75
C ASP A 56 -6.02 0.30 17.31
N GLU A 57 -5.27 -0.26 16.35
CA GLU A 57 -4.14 0.43 15.70
C GLU A 57 -4.62 1.65 14.91
N MET A 58 -5.69 1.51 14.11
CA MET A 58 -6.24 2.65 13.37
C MET A 58 -6.63 3.81 14.29
N ILE A 59 -7.21 3.51 15.46
CA ILE A 59 -7.60 4.53 16.45
C ILE A 59 -6.36 5.18 17.05
N LEU A 60 -5.34 4.38 17.40
CA LEU A 60 -4.08 4.88 17.97
C LEU A 60 -3.35 5.81 16.99
N ASP A 61 -3.35 5.46 15.71
CA ASP A 61 -2.69 6.20 14.64
C ASP A 61 -3.54 7.37 14.11
N GLU A 62 -4.70 7.64 14.72
CA GLU A 62 -5.66 8.67 14.31
C GLU A 62 -5.99 8.54 12.81
N CYS A 63 -6.19 7.31 12.35
CA CYS A 63 -6.35 7.01 10.93
C CYS A 63 -7.52 7.78 10.32
N GLU A 64 -7.22 8.56 9.28
CA GLU A 64 -8.18 9.42 8.56
C GLU A 64 -9.35 8.65 7.90
N MET A 65 -9.22 7.33 7.79
CA MET A 65 -10.25 6.44 7.25
C MET A 65 -11.31 6.04 8.28
N ILE A 66 -11.08 6.27 9.58
CA ILE A 66 -12.08 5.97 10.62
C ILE A 66 -13.19 7.02 10.57
N GLU A 67 -14.44 6.57 10.49
CA GLU A 67 -15.58 7.46 10.63
C GLU A 67 -16.15 7.47 12.06
N THR A 68 -16.92 8.51 12.39
CA THR A 68 -17.57 8.65 13.71
C THR A 68 -18.40 7.42 14.07
N HIS A 69 -19.07 6.80 13.10
CA HIS A 69 -19.91 5.63 13.36
C HIS A 69 -19.10 4.37 13.73
N ASP A 70 -17.87 4.24 13.23
CA ASP A 70 -16.96 3.15 13.60
C ASP A 70 -16.51 3.28 15.06
N LEU A 71 -16.27 4.51 15.52
CA LEU A 71 -15.92 4.81 16.90
C LEU A 71 -17.08 4.53 17.86
N LEU A 72 -18.32 4.81 17.42
CA LEU A 72 -19.53 4.56 18.21
C LEU A 72 -19.89 3.08 18.28
N ASN A 73 -19.49 2.28 17.27
CA ASN A 73 -19.77 0.85 17.20
C ASN A 73 -18.52 0.03 16.81
N GLN A 74 -17.53 0.05 17.70
CA GLN A 74 -16.23 -0.60 17.44
C GLN A 74 -16.32 -2.11 17.19
N GLN A 75 -17.29 -2.82 17.78
CA GLN A 75 -17.45 -4.26 17.53
C GLN A 75 -17.83 -4.52 16.07
N GLN A 76 -18.78 -3.77 15.54
CA GLN A 76 -19.16 -3.88 14.14
C GLN A 76 -18.02 -3.44 13.23
N ALA A 77 -17.34 -2.34 13.55
CA ALA A 77 -16.19 -1.85 12.78
C ALA A 77 -15.04 -2.88 12.74
N LYS A 78 -14.70 -3.52 13.87
CA LYS A 78 -13.70 -4.61 13.94
C LYS A 78 -14.06 -5.75 12.99
N LYS A 79 -15.31 -6.23 13.01
CA LYS A 79 -15.78 -7.30 12.13
C LYS A 79 -15.75 -6.90 10.65
N THR A 80 -16.14 -5.67 10.35
CA THR A 80 -16.06 -5.11 8.99
C THR A 80 -14.61 -5.09 8.49
N LEU A 81 -13.69 -4.56 9.30
CA LEU A 81 -12.26 -4.52 8.97
C LEU A 81 -11.68 -5.93 8.79
N GLU A 82 -11.97 -6.87 9.69
CA GLU A 82 -11.55 -8.26 9.57
C GLU A 82 -12.00 -8.89 8.24
N THR A 83 -13.22 -8.57 7.79
CA THR A 83 -13.76 -9.07 6.53
C THR A 83 -13.05 -8.45 5.32
N LEU A 84 -12.85 -7.13 5.33
CA LEU A 84 -12.14 -6.40 4.27
C LEU A 84 -10.71 -6.91 4.08
N MET A 85 -10.03 -7.18 5.19
CA MET A 85 -8.63 -7.58 5.19
C MET A 85 -8.39 -9.07 5.08
N ALA A 86 -9.44 -9.90 5.14
CA ALA A 86 -9.30 -11.35 4.99
C ALA A 86 -8.64 -11.72 3.65
N VAL A 87 -8.97 -10.98 2.57
CA VAL A 87 -8.41 -11.19 1.23
C VAL A 87 -6.90 -10.90 1.19
N ASP A 88 -6.47 -9.82 1.84
CA ASP A 88 -5.06 -9.41 1.84
C ASP A 88 -4.21 -10.28 2.79
N ARG A 89 -4.79 -10.70 3.93
CA ARG A 89 -4.10 -11.57 4.91
C ARG A 89 -4.02 -13.03 4.46
N TYR A 90 -5.00 -13.49 3.69
CA TYR A 90 -5.07 -14.87 3.22
C TYR A 90 -5.31 -14.94 1.70
N PRO A 91 -4.34 -14.50 0.88
CA PRO A 91 -4.51 -14.46 -0.57
C PRO A 91 -4.65 -15.84 -1.23
N ASN A 92 -4.50 -16.94 -0.46
CA ASN A 92 -4.49 -18.33 -0.94
C ASN A 92 -5.52 -19.25 -0.23
N LEU A 93 -6.50 -18.68 0.50
CA LEU A 93 -7.63 -19.44 1.07
C LEU A 93 -8.88 -19.35 0.17
#